data_AF-A0A9D9J075-F1
#
_entry.id   AF-A0A9D9J075-F1
#
_cell.length_a   1.000
_cell.length_b   1.000
_cell.length_c   1.000
_cell.angle_alpha   90.00
_cell.angle_beta   90.00
_cell.angle_gamma   90.00
#
_symmetry.space_group_name_H-M   'P 1'
#
loop_
_entity.id
_entity.type
_entity.pdbx_description
1 polymer ?
#
loop_
_entity_poly.entity_id
_entity_poly.type
_entity_poly.pdbx_seq_one_letter_code
_entity_poly.pdbx_strand_id
1 'polypeptide(L)' 'MEKIKDFEKEGNGFDYDAAVKRVEEIISIIESADFRISSSAALLKEAAGLIGRCRAYLREAKDSCGLDG' A
#
# COMPACT_ATOMS: atom_id res chain seq x y z
N MET A 1 15.39 -8.47 3.31
CA MET A 1 14.07 -8.49 2.64
C MET A 1 13.19 -9.66 3.09
N GLU A 2 13.75 -10.75 3.63
CA GLU A 2 12.96 -11.91 4.12
C GLU A 2 12.05 -11.65 5.32
N LYS A 3 12.46 -10.82 6.30
CA LYS A 3 11.69 -10.63 7.55
C LYS A 3 10.35 -9.91 7.40
N ILE A 4 10.12 -9.20 6.30
CA ILE A 4 8.84 -8.49 6.08
C ILE A 4 7.76 -9.49 5.64
N LYS A 5 8.14 -10.52 4.87
CA LYS A 5 7.21 -11.56 4.39
C LYS A 5 6.64 -12.42 5.52
N ASP A 6 7.39 -12.62 6.61
CA ASP A 6 6.91 -13.37 7.78
C ASP A 6 5.88 -12.59 8.61
N PHE A 7 5.89 -11.26 8.55
CA PHE A 7 4.95 -10.41 9.29
C PHE A 7 3.54 -10.39 8.65
N GLU A 8 3.44 -10.73 7.36
CA GLU A 8 2.15 -10.86 6.64
C GLU A 8 1.34 -12.09 7.08
N LYS A 9 1.96 -13.09 7.70
CA LYS A 9 1.33 -14.39 7.97
C LYS A 9 0.61 -14.48 9.32
N GLU A 10 0.92 -13.60 10.28
CA GLU A 10 0.34 -13.66 11.64
C GLU A 10 -0.47 -12.42 12.06
N GLY A 11 -0.51 -11.34 11.26
CA GLY A 11 -1.19 -10.10 11.62
C GLY A 11 -2.19 -9.60 10.57
N ASN A 12 -3.48 -9.80 10.83
CA ASN A 12 -4.59 -9.01 10.26
C ASN A 12 -4.85 -9.04 8.73
N GLY A 13 -4.25 -9.97 7.98
CA GLY A 13 -4.63 -10.27 6.58
C GLY A 13 -4.38 -9.13 5.58
N PHE A 14 -3.50 -8.17 5.91
CA PHE A 14 -3.08 -7.12 5.00
C PHE A 14 -1.84 -7.58 4.21
N ASP A 15 -2.01 -7.76 2.91
CA ASP A 15 -0.95 -8.13 1.97
C ASP A 15 -0.31 -6.86 1.39
N TYR A 16 0.92 -6.58 1.81
CA TYR A 16 1.63 -5.35 1.47
C TYR A 16 2.05 -5.34 0.01
N ASP A 17 2.49 -6.49 -0.53
CA ASP A 17 2.90 -6.62 -1.94
C ASP A 17 1.71 -6.39 -2.88
N ALA A 18 0.56 -7.01 -2.59
CA ALA A 18 -0.67 -6.78 -3.34
C ALA A 18 -1.15 -5.32 -3.24
N ALA A 19 -1.03 -4.70 -2.07
CA ALA A 19 -1.37 -3.29 -1.88
C ALA A 19 -0.48 -2.35 -2.71
N VAL A 20 0.82 -2.60 -2.75
CA VAL A 20 1.77 -1.83 -3.58
C VAL A 20 1.47 -2.01 -5.06
N LYS A 21 1.32 -3.25 -5.54
CA LYS A 21 0.94 -3.52 -6.94
C LYS A 21 -0.32 -2.78 -7.35
N ARG A 22 -1.33 -2.76 -6.47
CA ARG A 22 -2.59 -2.06 -6.74
C ARG A 22 -2.40 -0.55 -6.86
N VAL A 23 -1.53 0.05 -6.05
CA VAL A 23 -1.18 1.47 -6.18
C VAL A 23 -0.48 1.75 -7.51
N GLU A 24 0.45 0.90 -7.94
CA GLU A 24 1.13 1.03 -9.22
C GLU A 24 0.17 0.92 -10.41
N GLU A 25 -0.80 -0.01 -10.36
CA GLU A 25 -1.86 -0.10 -11.36
C GLU A 25 -2.70 1.17 -11.43
N ILE A 26 -3.10 1.73 -10.28
CA ILE A 26 -3.87 2.97 -10.21
C ILE A 26 -3.09 4.13 -10.84
N ILE A 27 -1.79 4.26 -10.53
CA ILE A 27 -0.93 5.28 -11.13
C ILE A 27 -0.86 5.10 -12.65
N SER A 28 -0.66 3.88 -13.12
CA SER A 28 -0.64 3.59 -14.57
C SER A 28 -1.95 3.95 -15.27
N ILE A 29 -3.09 3.74 -14.63
CA ILE A 29 -4.41 4.15 -15.15
C ILE A 29 -4.53 5.68 -15.20
N ILE A 30 -4.00 6.38 -14.19
CA ILE A 30 -4.02 7.85 -14.10
C ILE A 30 -3.11 8.49 -15.17
N GLU A 31 -1.93 7.90 -15.39
CA GLU A 31 -0.95 8.38 -16.37
C GLU A 31 -1.39 8.10 -17.82
N SER A 32 -2.33 7.19 -18.02
CA SER A 32 -2.89 6.90 -19.33
C SER A 32 -3.76 8.07 -19.81
N ALA A 33 -3.54 8.53 -21.05
CA ALA A 33 -4.14 9.74 -21.63
C ALA A 33 -5.69 9.72 -21.77
N ASP A 34 -6.35 8.61 -21.41
CA ASP A 34 -7.82 8.44 -21.44
C ASP A 34 -8.51 8.86 -20.11
N PHE A 35 -7.80 9.62 -19.28
CA PHE A 35 -8.22 9.88 -17.91
C PHE A 35 -9.37 10.91 -17.80
N ARG A 36 -10.61 10.43 -17.70
CA ARG A 36 -11.77 11.28 -17.37
C ARG A 36 -11.83 11.57 -15.87
N ILE A 37 -11.76 12.87 -15.54
CA ILE A 37 -11.68 13.47 -14.19
C ILE A 37 -12.75 12.99 -13.19
N SER A 38 -13.83 12.33 -13.60
CA SER A 38 -14.85 11.82 -12.67
C SER A 38 -14.52 10.43 -12.10
N SER A 39 -13.83 9.57 -12.85
CA SER A 39 -13.36 8.26 -12.33
C SER A 39 -12.04 8.36 -11.57
N SER A 40 -11.39 9.52 -11.61
CA SER A 40 -10.09 9.79 -10.99
C SER A 40 -10.14 9.85 -9.47
N ALA A 41 -11.18 10.48 -8.91
CA ALA A 41 -11.26 10.76 -7.48
C ALA A 41 -11.43 9.47 -6.67
N ALA A 42 -12.16 8.49 -7.19
CA ALA A 42 -12.33 7.18 -6.56
C ALA A 42 -10.99 6.41 -6.53
N LEU A 43 -10.29 6.36 -7.66
CA LEU A 43 -8.99 5.69 -7.77
C LEU A 43 -7.92 6.36 -6.91
N LEU A 44 -7.86 7.70 -6.90
CA LEU A 44 -6.95 8.44 -6.03
C LEU A 44 -7.26 8.22 -4.55
N LYS A 45 -8.54 8.13 -4.17
CA LYS A 45 -8.95 7.84 -2.79
C LYS A 45 -8.59 6.41 -2.39
N GLU A 46 -8.72 5.45 -3.32
CA GLU A 46 -8.28 4.07 -3.14
C GLU A 46 -6.76 4.00 -2.92
N ALA A 47 -5.97 4.64 -3.79
CA ALA A 47 -4.53 4.71 -3.65
C ALA A 47 -4.10 5.36 -2.32
N ALA A 48 -4.72 6.47 -1.93
CA ALA A 48 -4.45 7.13 -0.65
C ALA A 48 -4.74 6.21 0.55
N GLY A 49 -5.82 5.41 0.48
CA GLY A 49 -6.16 4.42 1.49
C GLY A 49 -5.12 3.30 1.59
N LEU A 50 -4.66 2.76 0.46
CA LEU A 50 -3.63 1.72 0.39
C LEU A 50 -2.29 2.24 0.93
N ILE A 51 -1.86 3.42 0.51
CA ILE A 51 -0.62 4.06 1.02
C ILE A 51 -0.71 4.27 2.54
N GLY A 52 -1.86 4.70 3.04
CA GLY A 52 -2.10 4.85 4.48
C GLY A 52 -1.92 3.53 5.25
N ARG A 53 -2.45 2.43 4.71
CA ARG A 53 -2.28 1.08 5.28
C ARG A 53 -0.84 0.58 5.19
N CYS A 54 -0.18 0.77 4.05
CA CYS A 54 1.25 0.46 3.88
C CYS A 54 2.10 1.22 4.92
N ARG A 55 1.80 2.49 5.18
CA ARG A 55 2.51 3.29 6.19
C ARG A 55 2.27 2.79 7.61
N ALA A 56 1.03 2.40 7.94
CA ALA A 56 0.70 1.82 9.24
C ALA A 56 1.46 0.50 9.46
N TYR A 57 1.40 -0.39 8.48
CA TYR A 57 2.10 -1.68 8.50
C TYR A 57 3.61 -1.51 8.70
N LEU A 58 4.25 -0.59 7.96
CA LEU A 58 5.68 -0.31 8.14
C LEU A 58 6.01 0.26 9.52
N ARG A 59 5.10 1.05 10.11
CA ARG A 59 5.26 1.58 11.46
C ARG A 59 5.18 0.47 12.50
N GLU A 60 4.19 -0.41 12.37
CA GLU A 60 4.00 -1.58 13.24
C GLU A 60 5.18 -2.56 13.12
N ALA A 61 5.65 -2.82 11.89
CA ALA A 61 6.84 -3.64 11.65
C ALA A 61 8.10 -3.01 12.24
N LYS A 62 8.24 -1.67 12.17
CA LYS A 62 9.37 -0.95 12.79
C LYS A 62 9.35 -1.08 14.31
N ASP A 63 8.19 -0.86 14.93
CA ASP A 63 7.97 -0.95 16.38
C ASP A 63 8.23 -2.37 16.89
N SER A 64 7.64 -3.37 16.22
CA SER A 64 7.77 -4.79 16.58
C SER A 64 9.18 -5.35 16.40
N CYS A 65 9.95 -4.81 15.46
CA CYS A 65 11.31 -5.26 15.19
C CYS A 65 12.38 -4.55 16.04
N GLY A 66 11.98 -3.66 16.97
CA GLY A 66 12.90 -3.03 17.94
C GLY A 66 13.95 -2.10 17.32
N LEU A 67 13.68 -1.54 16.13
CA LEU A 67 14.53 -0.53 15.51
C LEU A 67 14.10 0.86 16.01
N ASP A 68 14.20 1.07 17.32
CA ASP A 68 14.34 2.41 17.88
C ASP A 68 15.70 2.94 17.44
N GLY A 69 15.70 4.15 16.89
CA GLY A 69 16.93 4.81 16.43
C GLY A 69 17.81 5.25 17.58
#